data_AF-A0A7J4FVC2-F1
#
_entry.id   AF-A0A7J4FVC2-F1
#
_cell.length_a   1.000
_cell.length_b   1.000
_cell.length_c   1.000
_cell.angle_alpha   90.00
_cell.angle_beta   90.00
_cell.angle_gamma   90.00
#
_symmetry.space_group_name_H-M   'P 1'
#
loop_
_entity.id
_entity.type
_entity.pdbx_description
1 polymer ?
#
loop_
_entity_poly.entity_id
_entity_poly.type
_entity_poly.pdbx_seq_one_letter_code
_entity_poly.pdbx_strand_id
1 'polypeptide(L)' 'IIAVNKMLENDIRRLPVIDNGRLVGIITTTDIVSAFSGK' A
#
# COMPACT_ATOMS: atom_id res chain seq x y z
N ILE A 1 -3.50 8.29 -1.69
CA ILE A 1 -4.21 8.19 -3.00
C ILE A 1 -3.37 7.44 -4.04
N ILE A 2 -2.10 7.81 -4.29
CA ILE A 2 -1.26 7.15 -5.31
C ILE A 2 -1.18 5.61 -5.12
N ALA A 3 -0.92 5.13 -3.89
CA ALA A 3 -0.87 3.69 -3.61
C ALA A 3 -2.22 2.98 -3.87
N VAL A 4 -3.34 3.64 -3.57
CA VAL A 4 -4.70 3.10 -3.77
C VAL A 4 -5.03 2.99 -5.26
N ASN A 5 -4.73 4.03 -6.04
CA ASN A 5 -4.95 4.00 -7.49
C ASN A 5 -4.13 2.87 -8.13
N LYS A 6 -2.87 2.73 -7.73
CA LYS A 6 -1.99 1.68 -8.26
C LYS A 6 -2.47 0.28 -7.90
N MET A 7 -3.02 0.10 -6.71
CA MET A 7 -3.68 -1.15 -6.30
C MET A 7 -4.90 -1.47 -7.17
N LEU A 8 -5.76 -0.47 -7.43
CA LEU A 8 -6.96 -0.64 -8.27
C LEU A 8 -6.62 -0.94 -9.73
N GLU A 9 -5.69 -0.19 -10.31
CA GLU A 9 -5.25 -0.37 -11.71
C GLU A 9 -4.69 -1.77 -11.98
N ASN A 10 -4.08 -2.39 -10.97
CA ASN A 10 -3.43 -3.69 -11.09
C ASN A 10 -4.28 -4.83 -10.49
N ASP A 11 -5.48 -4.55 -9.97
CA ASP A 11 -6.34 -5.50 -9.23
C ASP A 11 -5.58 -6.25 -8.12
N ILE A 12 -4.80 -5.50 -7.33
CA ILE A 12 -4.00 -6.04 -6.22
C ILE A 12 -4.35 -5.37 -4.89
N ARG A 13 -4.26 -6.13 -3.79
CA ARG A 13 -4.57 -5.64 -2.44
C ARG A 13 -3.33 -5.27 -1.60
N ARG A 14 -2.15 -5.44 -2.17
CA ARG A 14 -0.85 -5.26 -1.50
C ARG A 14 0.15 -4.65 -2.46
N LEU A 15 0.98 -3.74 -1.96
CA LEU A 15 1.98 -3.03 -2.73
C LEU A 15 3.32 -3.08 -1.98
N PRO A 16 4.40 -3.60 -2.61
CA PRO A 16 5.72 -3.58 -1.99
C PRO A 16 6.26 -2.13 -1.94
N VAL A 17 6.95 -1.81 -0.85
CA VAL A 17 7.66 -0.54 -0.68
C VAL A 17 9.15 -0.81 -0.84
N ILE A 18 9.74 -0.19 -1.86
CA ILE A 18 11.17 -0.31 -2.16
C ILE A 18 11.86 1.00 -1.79
N ASP A 19 12.96 0.91 -1.04
CA ASP A 19 13.85 2.02 -0.76
C ASP A 19 15.30 1.62 -1.08
N ASN A 20 16.02 2.47 -1.82
CA ASN A 20 17.39 2.19 -2.26
C ASN A 20 17.58 0.80 -2.91
N GLY A 21 16.60 0.38 -3.72
CA GLY A 21 16.60 -0.92 -4.40
C GLY A 21 16.33 -2.12 -3.49
N ARG A 22 16.00 -1.90 -2.21
CA ARG A 22 15.69 -2.95 -1.24
C ARG A 22 14.22 -2.92 -0.85
N LEU A 23 13.63 -4.09 -0.71
CA LEU A 23 12.28 -4.23 -0.15
C LEU A 23 12.33 -3.88 1.35
N VAL A 24 11.66 -2.80 1.73
CA VAL A 24 11.62 -2.32 3.13
C VAL A 24 10.27 -2.53 3.80
N GLY A 25 9.24 -2.91 3.04
CA GLY A 25 7.94 -3.21 3.61
C GLY A 25 6.87 -3.52 2.58
N ILE A 26 5.65 -3.73 3.07
CA ILE A 26 4.45 -3.95 2.26
C ILE A 26 3.35 -3.08 2.85
N ILE A 27 2.62 -2.37 1.99
CA ILE A 27 1.37 -1.71 2.35
C ILE A 27 0.22 -2.55 1.82
N THR A 28 -0.78 -2.79 2.66
CA THR A 28 -2.02 -3.48 2.32
C THR A 28 -3.20 -2.51 2.32
N THR A 29 -4.32 -2.91 1.70
CA THR A 29 -5.59 -2.19 1.83
C THR A 29 -6.03 -2.02 3.28
N THR A 30 -5.69 -2.96 4.17
CA THR A 30 -6.03 -2.88 5.59
C THR A 30 -5.20 -1.80 6.30
N ASP A 31 -3.91 -1.68 5.98
CA ASP A 31 -3.08 -0.60 6.54
C ASP A 31 -3.61 0.77 6.15
N ILE A 32 -4.07 0.90 4.91
CA ILE A 32 -4.73 2.11 4.41
C ILE A 32 -6.00 2.39 5.22
N VAL A 33 -6.90 1.40 5.34
CA VAL A 33 -8.14 1.58 6.12
C VAL A 33 -7.83 1.96 7.57
N SER A 34 -6.90 1.26 8.23
CA SER A 34 -6.49 1.53 9.61
C SER A 34 -5.96 2.95 9.76
N ALA A 35 -5.10 3.42 8.85
CA ALA A 35 -4.52 4.76 8.89
C ALA A 35 -5.56 5.89 8.75
N PHE A 36 -6.70 5.63 8.10
CA PHE A 36 -7.80 6.58 7.97
C PHE A 36 -8.92 6.38 9.00
N SER A 37 -8.94 5.26 9.72
CA SER A 37 -10.00 4.91 10.67
C SER A 37 -9.81 5.50 12.06
N GLY A 38 -8.71 6.22 12.32
CA GLY A 38 -8.46 6.91 13.60
C GLY A 38 -8.43 5.99 14.83
N LYS A 39 -8.15 4.70 14.63
CA LYS A 39 -7.78 3.79 15.71
C LYS A 39 -6.29 3.88 15.98
#